data_AF-A0A0H3ABG4-F1
#
_entry.id   AF-A0A0H3ABG4-F1
#
_cell.length_a   1.000
_cell.length_b   1.000
_cell.length_c   1.000
_cell.angle_alpha   90.00
_cell.angle_beta   90.00
_cell.angle_gamma   90.00
#
_symmetry.space_group_name_H-M   'P 1'
#
loop_
_entity.id
_entity.type
_entity.pdbx_description
1 polymer ?
#
loop_
_entity_poly.entity_id
_entity_poly.type
_entity_poly.pdbx_seq_one_letter_code
_entity_poly.pdbx_strand_id
1 'polypeptide(L)'
;MTIQSIGLKAYTNALANFTKAEKTTSAGAMLPQQGQAPGKSFTETLTDSLGKVNEMQGEKSKMITSFASGETQNVHELMITLQKAGLAVSMTSAVRNKVMEAYRELSRIQF
;
A
#
# COMPACT_ATOMS: atom_id res chain seq x y z
N MET A 1 -60.89 -13.59 -27.34
CA MET A 1 -59.96 -12.79 -28.18
C MET A 1 -59.60 -11.56 -27.35
N THR A 2 -58.39 -11.26 -26.90
CA THR A 2 -57.07 -11.25 -27.57
C THR A 2 -55.94 -11.45 -26.54
N ILE A 3 -55.44 -12.68 -26.38
CA ILE A 3 -54.23 -12.97 -25.60
C ILE A 3 -53.04 -13.03 -26.56
N GLN A 4 -52.62 -11.88 -27.13
CA GLN A 4 -51.45 -11.85 -28.05
C GLN A 4 -50.56 -10.58 -27.93
N SER A 5 -50.59 -9.82 -26.84
CA SER A 5 -49.76 -8.59 -26.74
C SER A 5 -48.64 -8.62 -25.68
N ILE A 6 -48.54 -9.67 -24.85
CA ILE A 6 -47.49 -9.78 -23.82
C ILE A 6 -46.21 -10.44 -24.38
N GLY A 7 -46.34 -11.41 -25.27
CA GLY A 7 -45.18 -12.09 -25.89
C GLY A 7 -44.33 -11.16 -26.77
N LEU A 8 -44.98 -10.28 -27.54
CA LEU A 8 -44.30 -9.32 -28.41
C LEU A 8 -43.52 -8.25 -27.64
N LYS A 9 -43.97 -7.88 -26.43
CA LYS A 9 -43.26 -6.94 -25.54
C LYS A 9 -42.02 -7.57 -24.91
N ALA A 10 -42.07 -8.86 -24.59
CA ALA A 10 -40.90 -9.58 -24.09
C ALA A 10 -39.82 -9.75 -25.18
N TYR A 11 -40.23 -10.04 -26.42
CA TYR A 11 -39.30 -10.18 -27.54
C TYR A 11 -38.62 -8.86 -27.94
N THR A 12 -39.39 -7.76 -28.00
CA THR A 12 -38.85 -6.42 -28.30
C THR A 12 -37.89 -5.93 -27.21
N ASN A 13 -38.18 -6.19 -25.94
CA ASN A 13 -37.28 -5.87 -24.83
C ASN A 13 -36.01 -6.75 -24.84
N ALA A 14 -36.12 -8.02 -25.22
CA ALA A 14 -34.96 -8.91 -25.34
C ALA A 14 -34.03 -8.49 -26.49
N LEU A 15 -34.59 -8.10 -27.64
CA LEU A 15 -33.81 -7.55 -28.76
C LEU A 15 -33.14 -6.23 -28.42
N ALA A 16 -33.84 -5.30 -27.75
CA ALA A 16 -33.27 -4.03 -27.32
C ALA A 16 -32.11 -4.21 -26.31
N ASN A 17 -32.24 -5.18 -25.40
CA ASN A 17 -31.19 -5.53 -24.46
C ASN A 17 -30.00 -6.23 -25.12
N PHE A 18 -30.24 -7.01 -26.19
CA PHE A 18 -29.17 -7.64 -26.97
C PHE A 18 -28.35 -6.61 -27.75
N THR A 19 -28.98 -5.64 -28.40
CA THR A 19 -28.27 -4.55 -29.11
C THR A 19 -27.49 -3.67 -28.13
N LYS A 20 -27.98 -3.49 -26.89
CA LYS A 20 -27.26 -2.76 -25.83
C LYS A 20 -26.06 -3.55 -25.30
N ALA A 21 -26.15 -4.87 -25.21
CA ALA A 21 -25.06 -5.76 -24.82
C ALA A 21 -23.97 -5.85 -25.90
N GLU A 22 -24.34 -5.86 -27.18
CA GLU A 22 -23.40 -5.87 -28.30
C GLU A 22 -22.63 -4.54 -28.41
N LYS A 23 -23.28 -3.42 -28.11
CA LYS A 23 -22.62 -2.10 -28.07
C LYS A 23 -21.63 -1.95 -26.91
N THR A 24 -21.76 -2.74 -25.85
CA THR A 24 -20.76 -2.81 -24.75
C THR A 24 -19.61 -3.78 -25.03
N THR A 25 -19.73 -4.71 -25.98
CA THR A 25 -18.67 -5.65 -26.36
C THR A 25 -17.92 -5.28 -27.65
N SER A 26 -18.46 -4.38 -28.49
CA SER A 26 -17.82 -3.93 -29.74
C SER A 26 -17.26 -2.50 -29.70
N ALA A 27 -17.54 -1.73 -28.65
CA ALA A 27 -16.92 -0.42 -28.41
C ALA A 27 -15.78 -0.54 -27.38
N GLY A 28 -14.62 -1.00 -27.85
CA GLY A 28 -13.35 -0.74 -27.19
C GLY A 28 -13.00 -1.72 -26.08
N ALA A 29 -12.13 -2.66 -26.44
CA ALA A 29 -11.06 -3.12 -25.58
C ALA A 29 -10.18 -1.92 -25.14
N MET A 30 -10.70 -1.08 -24.28
CA MET A 30 -9.91 -0.40 -23.27
C MET A 30 -10.26 -1.14 -22.00
N LEU A 31 -9.37 -2.04 -21.58
CA LEU A 31 -9.24 -2.31 -20.17
C LEU A 31 -9.33 -0.94 -19.47
N PRO A 32 -10.07 -0.78 -18.37
CA PRO A 32 -9.71 0.30 -17.48
C PRO A 32 -8.22 0.04 -17.22
N GLN A 33 -7.34 0.89 -17.79
CA GLN A 33 -6.15 1.25 -17.08
C GLN A 33 -6.71 1.63 -15.72
N GLN A 34 -6.62 0.69 -14.77
CA GLN A 34 -6.37 1.06 -13.40
C GLN A 34 -5.19 1.99 -13.55
N GLY A 35 -5.50 3.29 -13.67
CA GLY A 35 -4.53 4.35 -13.54
C GLY A 35 -3.82 3.94 -12.27
N GLN A 36 -2.55 3.57 -12.42
CA GLN A 36 -1.70 3.31 -11.29
C GLN A 36 -1.91 4.54 -10.43
N ALA A 37 -2.66 4.39 -9.33
CA ALA A 37 -2.74 5.42 -8.33
C ALA A 37 -1.28 5.81 -8.11
N PRO A 38 -0.89 7.09 -8.28
CA PRO A 38 0.50 7.48 -8.33
C PRO A 38 1.18 6.81 -7.15
N GLY A 39 1.99 5.78 -7.46
CA GLY A 39 2.55 4.92 -6.45
C GLY A 39 3.34 5.81 -5.53
N LYS A 40 3.11 5.71 -4.21
CA LYS A 40 3.74 6.59 -3.24
C LYS A 40 5.23 6.71 -3.55
N SER A 41 5.72 7.94 -3.67
CA SER A 41 7.10 8.17 -4.13
C SER A 41 8.07 7.43 -3.20
N PHE A 42 9.21 6.97 -3.71
CA PHE A 42 10.24 6.36 -2.87
C PHE A 42 10.59 7.26 -1.68
N THR A 43 10.74 8.56 -1.92
CA THR A 43 11.03 9.57 -0.90
C THR A 43 9.94 9.67 0.16
N GLU A 44 8.67 9.61 -0.23
CA GLU A 44 7.54 9.59 0.72
C GLU A 44 7.55 8.30 1.54
N THR A 45 7.74 7.14 0.92
CA THR A 45 7.81 5.85 1.61
C THR A 45 8.99 5.80 2.59
N LEU A 46 10.14 6.37 2.21
CA LEU A 46 11.31 6.48 3.07
C LEU A 46 11.05 7.44 4.25
N THR A 47 10.39 8.56 4.00
CA THR A 47 10.03 9.53 5.05
C THR A 47 9.06 8.92 6.05
N ASP A 48 8.03 8.23 5.59
CA ASP A 48 7.10 7.48 6.43
C ASP A 48 7.83 6.41 7.25
N SER A 49 8.74 5.67 6.62
CA SER A 49 9.51 4.60 7.28
C SER A 49 10.43 5.17 8.37
N LEU A 50 11.04 6.34 8.14
CA LEU A 50 11.81 7.06 9.15
C LEU A 50 10.93 7.50 10.33
N GLY A 51 9.72 8.00 10.06
CA GLY A 51 8.72 8.29 11.08
C GLY A 51 8.37 7.06 11.91
N LYS A 52 8.16 5.93 11.24
CA LYS A 52 7.89 4.63 11.89
C LYS A 52 9.02 4.17 12.81
N VAL A 53 10.28 4.36 12.41
CA VAL A 53 11.45 4.04 13.24
C VAL A 53 11.51 4.91 14.50
N ASN A 54 11.17 6.19 14.37
CA ASN A 54 11.06 7.10 15.51
C ASN A 54 9.95 6.68 16.48
N GLU A 55 8.79 6.29 15.94
CA GLU A 55 7.67 5.77 16.72
C GLU A 55 8.07 4.49 17.48
N MET A 56 8.72 3.53 16.81
CA MET A 56 9.23 2.30 17.43
C MET A 56 10.25 2.59 18.56
N GLN A 57 11.08 3.62 18.42
CA GLN A 57 11.97 4.07 19.51
C GLN A 57 11.21 4.63 20.71
N GLY A 58 10.17 5.43 20.45
CA GLY A 58 9.29 5.97 21.50
C GLY A 58 8.53 4.87 22.22
N GLU A 59 7.97 3.92 21.47
CA GLU A 59 7.25 2.76 21.99
C GLU A 59 8.14 1.89 22.87
N LYS A 60 9.37 1.57 22.39
CA LYS A 60 10.39 0.90 23.19
C LYS A 60 10.61 1.62 24.52
N SER A 61 10.81 2.93 24.50
CA SER A 61 11.11 3.71 25.70
C SER A 61 9.95 3.66 26.70
N LYS A 62 8.72 3.80 26.19
CA LYS A 62 7.50 3.69 26.99
C LYS A 62 7.34 2.30 27.63
N MET A 63 7.53 1.24 26.85
CA MET A 63 7.47 -0.14 27.37
C MET A 63 8.56 -0.40 28.42
N ILE A 64 9.77 0.12 28.25
CA ILE A 64 10.83 0.00 29.27
C ILE A 64 10.38 0.68 30.56
N THR A 65 9.81 1.89 30.48
CA THR A 65 9.32 2.62 31.66
C THR A 65 8.16 1.89 32.34
N SER A 66 7.16 1.44 31.59
CA SER A 66 6.01 0.71 32.14
C SER A 66 6.39 -0.68 32.67
N PHE A 67 7.43 -1.30 32.14
CA PHE A 67 7.99 -2.53 32.68
C PHE A 67 8.75 -2.28 33.98
N ALA A 68 9.60 -1.25 34.01
CA ALA A 68 10.38 -0.87 35.19
C ALA A 68 9.50 -0.36 36.35
N SER A 69 8.36 0.27 36.05
CA SER A 69 7.37 0.72 37.05
C SER A 69 6.53 -0.43 37.62
N GLY A 70 6.63 -1.64 37.07
CA GLY A 70 5.83 -2.81 37.46
C GLY A 70 4.40 -2.80 36.93
N GLU A 71 4.03 -1.79 36.12
CA GLU A 71 2.70 -1.65 35.51
C GLU A 71 2.44 -2.73 34.45
N THR A 72 3.49 -3.19 33.77
CA THR A 72 3.42 -4.29 32.79
C THR A 72 4.49 -5.35 33.08
N GLN A 73 4.07 -6.60 33.26
CA GLN A 73 4.98 -7.75 33.47
C GLN A 73 5.30 -8.52 32.17
N ASN A 74 4.90 -7.98 31.02
CA ASN A 74 5.00 -8.68 29.74
C ASN A 74 6.41 -8.55 29.14
N VAL A 75 7.37 -9.26 29.75
CA VAL A 75 8.79 -9.29 29.32
C VAL A 75 8.92 -9.67 27.84
N HIS A 76 8.07 -10.58 27.36
CA HIS A 76 8.15 -11.10 26.00
C HIS A 76 7.86 -9.99 24.97
N GLU A 77 6.82 -9.21 25.20
CA GLU A 77 6.46 -8.09 24.35
C GLU A 77 7.53 -6.99 24.37
N LEU A 78 8.08 -6.68 25.56
CA LEU A 78 9.21 -5.76 25.68
C LEU A 78 10.42 -6.24 24.85
N MET A 79 10.79 -7.52 24.95
CA MET A 79 11.92 -8.07 24.20
C MET A 79 11.70 -8.02 22.69
N ILE A 80 10.49 -8.34 22.23
CA ILE A 80 10.12 -8.23 20.81
C ILE A 80 10.24 -6.78 20.34
N THR A 81 9.71 -5.83 21.10
CA THR A 81 9.75 -4.40 20.76
C THR A 81 11.17 -3.87 20.74
N LEU A 82 12.01 -4.28 21.70
CA LEU A 82 13.43 -3.96 21.74
C LEU A 82 14.16 -4.46 20.48
N GLN A 83 13.92 -5.72 20.10
CA GLN A 83 14.51 -6.32 18.91
C GLN A 83 14.03 -5.63 17.62
N LYS A 84 12.72 -5.37 17.50
CA LYS A 84 12.13 -4.66 16.36
C LYS A 84 12.74 -3.27 16.19
N ALA A 85 12.76 -2.48 17.27
CA ALA A 85 13.32 -1.13 17.24
C ALA A 85 14.82 -1.15 16.88
N GLY A 86 15.60 -2.07 17.47
CA GLY A 86 17.01 -2.23 17.16
C GLY A 86 17.27 -2.60 15.70
N LEU A 87 16.52 -3.57 15.17
CA LEU A 87 16.62 -3.98 13.77
C LEU A 87 16.24 -2.83 12.82
N ALA A 88 15.15 -2.12 13.12
CA ALA A 88 14.67 -1.01 12.31
C ALA A 88 15.71 0.13 12.20
N VAL A 89 16.37 0.46 13.32
CA VAL A 89 17.47 1.45 13.34
C VAL A 89 18.67 0.98 12.52
N SER A 90 19.06 -0.29 12.67
CA SER A 90 20.17 -0.88 11.89
C SER A 90 19.90 -0.82 10.39
N MET A 91 18.70 -1.22 9.96
CA MET A 91 18.28 -1.15 8.56
C MET A 91 18.29 0.29 8.05
N THR A 92 17.80 1.25 8.84
CA THR A 92 17.82 2.67 8.50
C THR A 92 19.25 3.18 8.27
N SER A 93 20.18 2.78 9.13
CA SER A 93 21.60 3.12 8.99
C SER A 93 22.21 2.51 7.71
N ALA A 94 21.88 1.26 7.41
CA ALA A 94 22.33 0.59 6.19
C ALA A 94 21.82 1.32 4.92
N VAL A 95 20.54 1.71 4.90
CA VAL A 95 19.96 2.49 3.80
C VAL A 95 20.65 3.85 3.68
N ARG A 96 20.83 4.57 4.80
CA ARG A 96 21.56 5.85 4.82
C ARG A 96 22.95 5.71 4.23
N ASN A 97 23.70 4.67 4.63
CA ASN A 97 25.04 4.42 4.14
C ASN A 97 25.02 4.14 2.63
N LYS A 98 24.09 3.33 2.13
CA LYS A 98 23.93 3.06 0.70
C LYS A 98 23.60 4.30 -0.12
N VAL A 99 22.76 5.19 0.40
CA VAL A 99 22.46 6.48 -0.26
C VAL A 99 23.71 7.36 -0.31
N MET A 100 24.49 7.42 0.77
CA MET A 100 25.75 8.18 0.81
C MET A 100 26.80 7.59 -0.14
N GLU A 101 26.89 6.26 -0.24
CA GLU A 101 27.74 5.58 -1.21
C GLU A 101 27.33 5.89 -2.65
N ALA A 102 26.04 5.83 -2.97
CA ALA A 102 25.53 6.16 -4.30
C ALA A 102 25.82 7.64 -4.66
N TYR A 103 25.69 8.55 -3.70
CA TYR A 103 26.07 9.94 -3.90
C TYR A 103 27.57 10.11 -4.19
N ARG A 104 28.43 9.43 -3.42
CA ARG A 104 29.89 9.44 -3.62
C ARG A 104 30.27 8.87 -4.99
N GLU A 105 29.63 7.78 -5.39
CA GLU A 105 29.88 7.14 -6.69
C GLU A 105 29.48 8.08 -7.84
N LEU A 106 28.31 8.72 -7.76
CA LEU A 106 27.88 9.70 -8.75
C LEU A 106 28.83 10.91 -8.84
N SER A 107 29.39 11.35 -7.71
CA SER A 107 30.43 12.38 -7.69
C SER A 107 31.75 11.93 -8.33
N ARG A 108 32.04 10.62 -8.31
CA ARG A 108 33.29 10.04 -8.81
C ARG A 108 33.23 9.72 -10.31
N ILE A 109 32.02 9.53 -10.85
CA ILE A 109 31.76 9.34 -12.29
C ILE A 109 31.83 10.67 -13.07
N GLN A 110 31.96 11.81 -12.39
CA GLN A 110 32.25 13.08 -13.06
C GLN A 110 33.63 12.98 -13.74
N PHE A 111 33.59 13.05 -15.09
CA PHE A 111 34.67 12.92 -16.08
C PHE A 111 36.10 13.21 -15.62
#